data_AF-A0A7V4XF53-F1
#
_entry.id   AF-A0A7V4XF53-F1
#
_cell.length_a   1.000
_cell.length_b   1.000
_cell.length_c   1.000
_cell.angle_alpha   90.00
_cell.angle_beta   90.00
_cell.angle_gamma   90.00
#
_symmetry.space_group_name_H-M   'P 1'
#
loop_
_entity.id
_entity.type
_entity.pdbx_description
1 polymer ?
#
loop_
_entity_poly.entity_id
_entity_poly.type
_entity_poly.pdbx_seq_one_letter_code
_entity_poly.pdbx_strand_id
1 'polypeptide(L)'
;MEDKNIEENIVEESSGNVFVDLGLPDADSMLMKSTLAHEIDRIVSERGLTQAQTAAILGIEQPDVSKLNQDVTITIRPSPDERSHGRIYIVA
;
A
#
# COMPACT_ATOMS: atom_id res chain seq x y z
N MET A 1 -23.46 -1.91 -37.14
CA MET A 1 -22.09 -2.19 -36.67
C MET A 1 -21.94 -1.38 -35.40
N GLU A 2 -21.79 -2.04 -34.26
CA GLU A 2 -21.80 -1.40 -32.95
C GLU A 2 -20.47 -0.68 -32.72
N ASP A 3 -20.53 0.65 -32.63
CA ASP A 3 -19.42 1.50 -32.21
C ASP A 3 -19.12 1.19 -30.74
N LYS A 4 -18.02 0.47 -30.50
CA LYS A 4 -17.50 0.25 -29.15
C LYS A 4 -16.95 1.58 -28.64
N ASN A 5 -17.75 2.28 -27.84
CA ASN A 5 -17.28 3.31 -26.92
C ASN A 5 -16.23 2.68 -26.00
N ILE A 6 -14.95 2.90 -26.29
CA ILE A 6 -13.89 2.68 -25.33
C ILE A 6 -13.96 3.90 -24.42
N GLU A 7 -14.55 3.73 -23.23
CA GLU A 7 -14.37 4.71 -22.15
C GLU A 7 -12.86 4.91 -21.99
N GLU A 8 -12.38 6.12 -22.31
CA GLU A 8 -10.99 6.51 -22.12
C GLU A 8 -10.65 6.23 -20.65
N ASN A 9 -9.85 5.20 -20.42
CA ASN A 9 -9.35 4.91 -19.09
C ASN A 9 -8.38 6.05 -18.75
N ILE A 10 -8.84 7.00 -17.94
CA ILE A 10 -8.05 8.18 -17.56
C ILE A 10 -6.89 7.67 -16.70
N VAL A 11 -5.69 7.59 -17.30
CA VAL A 11 -4.46 7.23 -16.60
C VAL A 11 -3.73 8.53 -16.29
N GLU A 12 -3.58 8.84 -15.00
CA GLU A 12 -2.70 9.90 -14.53
C GLU A 12 -1.29 9.35 -14.27
N GLU A 13 -0.27 10.06 -14.75
CA GLU A 13 1.12 9.74 -14.46
C GLU A 13 1.41 10.05 -12.99
N SER A 14 1.90 9.06 -12.24
CA SER A 14 2.23 9.25 -10.83
C SER A 14 3.40 10.23 -10.67
N SER A 15 3.34 11.08 -9.64
CA SER A 15 4.45 11.96 -9.26
C SER A 15 5.67 11.21 -8.72
N GLY A 16 5.58 9.88 -8.55
CA GLY A 16 6.58 9.04 -7.89
C GLY A 16 6.33 8.90 -6.38
N ASN A 17 5.41 9.68 -5.82
CA ASN A 17 4.89 9.49 -4.46
C ASN A 17 3.37 9.34 -4.52
N VAL A 18 2.90 8.10 -4.46
CA VAL A 18 1.45 7.80 -4.46
C VAL A 18 0.70 8.50 -3.32
N PHE A 19 1.36 8.78 -2.18
CA PHE A 19 0.72 9.48 -1.07
C PHE A 19 0.51 10.98 -1.38
N VAL A 20 1.37 11.59 -2.20
CA VAL A 20 1.19 12.96 -2.71
C VAL A 20 0.07 12.98 -3.75
N ASP A 21 0.05 12.02 -4.66
CA ASP A 21 -0.99 11.89 -5.69
C ASP A 21 -2.38 11.75 -5.06
N LEU A 22 -2.44 11.12 -3.88
CA LEU A 22 -3.66 10.93 -3.09
C LEU A 22 -3.99 12.08 -2.13
N GLY A 23 -3.14 13.12 -2.06
CA GLY A 23 -3.35 14.29 -1.20
C GLY A 23 -3.29 14.00 0.30
N LEU A 24 -2.58 12.95 0.71
CA LEU A 24 -2.50 12.55 2.12
C LEU A 24 -1.53 13.47 2.88
N PRO A 25 -1.84 13.81 4.15
CA PRO A 25 -0.89 14.50 5.01
C PRO A 25 0.35 13.61 5.25
N ASP A 26 1.51 14.24 5.48
CA ASP A 26 2.77 13.55 5.76
C ASP A 26 3.23 12.55 4.67
N ALA A 27 2.82 12.78 3.41
CA ALA A 27 3.07 11.90 2.28
C ALA A 27 4.52 11.43 2.12
N ASP A 28 5.51 12.30 2.36
CA ASP A 28 6.93 11.93 2.31
C ASP A 28 7.31 10.95 3.42
N SER A 29 6.79 11.15 4.63
CA SER A 29 7.02 10.23 5.75
C SER A 29 6.33 8.89 5.50
N MET A 30 5.14 8.88 4.90
CA MET A 30 4.44 7.66 4.51
C MET A 30 5.22 6.88 3.46
N LEU A 31 5.80 7.56 2.46
CA LEU A 31 6.66 6.92 1.45
C LEU A 31 7.92 6.31 2.06
N MET A 32 8.57 7.01 3.00
CA MET A 32 9.73 6.48 3.70
C MET A 32 9.36 5.24 4.52
N LYS A 33 8.26 5.30 5.28
CA LYS A 33 7.77 4.18 6.08
C LYS A 33 7.39 2.99 5.21
N SER A 34 6.69 3.22 4.09
CA SER A 34 6.24 2.15 3.19
C SER A 34 7.42 1.43 2.57
N THR A 35 8.42 2.20 2.12
CA THR A 35 9.64 1.66 1.53
C THR A 35 10.40 0.81 2.55
N LEU A 36 10.53 1.29 3.79
CA LEU A 36 11.21 0.55 4.85
C LEU A 36 10.46 -0.74 5.22
N ALA A 37 9.15 -0.66 5.42
CA ALA A 37 8.32 -1.82 5.73
C ALA A 37 8.39 -2.86 4.61
N HIS A 38 8.32 -2.42 3.34
CA HIS A 38 8.42 -3.30 2.18
C HIS A 38 9.76 -4.02 2.11
N GLU A 39 10.87 -3.32 2.36
CA GLU A 39 12.19 -3.96 2.34
C GLU A 39 12.40 -4.95 3.48
N ILE A 40 11.86 -4.64 4.67
CA ILE A 40 11.86 -5.58 5.79
C ILE A 40 11.06 -6.83 5.42
N ASP A 41 9.85 -6.66 4.87
CA ASP A 41 9.00 -7.78 4.46
C ASP A 41 9.64 -8.64 3.35
N ARG A 42 10.32 -8.00 2.39
CA ARG A 42 11.09 -8.69 1.35
C ARG A 42 12.19 -9.54 1.98
N ILE A 43 13.00 -8.97 2.87
CA ILE A 43 14.10 -9.70 3.54
C ILE A 43 13.57 -10.84 4.41
N VAL A 44 12.46 -10.63 5.12
CA VAL A 44 11.80 -11.65 5.94
C VAL A 44 11.31 -12.81 5.08
N SER A 45 10.67 -12.50 3.96
CA SER A 45 10.17 -13.48 3.00
C SER A 45 11.30 -14.26 2.32
N GLU A 46 12.34 -13.59 1.85
CA GLU A 46 13.51 -14.21 1.21
C GLU A 46 14.25 -15.16 2.14
N ARG A 47 14.27 -14.85 3.45
CA ARG A 47 14.94 -15.66 4.47
C ARG A 47 14.01 -16.68 5.13
N GLY A 48 12.73 -16.71 4.79
CA GLY A 48 11.73 -17.59 5.40
C GLY A 48 11.60 -17.38 6.92
N LEU A 49 11.79 -16.14 7.39
CA LEU A 49 11.78 -15.84 8.82
C LEU A 49 10.35 -15.82 9.35
N THR A 50 10.15 -16.47 10.50
CA THR A 50 8.91 -16.33 11.26
C THR A 50 8.86 -14.96 11.94
N GLN A 51 7.66 -14.47 12.25
CA GLN A 51 7.46 -13.22 12.96
C GLN A 51 8.25 -13.11 14.27
N ALA A 52 8.40 -14.23 15.00
CA ALA A 52 9.19 -14.28 16.23
C ALA A 52 10.71 -14.11 15.97
N GLN A 53 11.22 -14.70 14.88
CA GLN A 53 12.61 -14.52 14.46
C GLN A 53 12.86 -13.10 13.98
N THR A 54 11.92 -12.53 13.23
CA THR A 54 11.97 -11.13 12.79
C THR A 54 11.98 -10.18 13.99
N ALA A 55 11.12 -10.39 14.99
CA ALA A 55 11.13 -9.64 16.24
C ALA A 55 12.48 -9.70 16.96
N ALA A 56 13.04 -10.90 17.10
CA ALA A 56 14.34 -11.10 17.73
C ALA A 56 15.48 -10.39 16.98
N ILE A 57 15.44 -10.37 15.64
CA ILE A 57 16.43 -9.70 14.80
C ILE A 57 16.30 -8.17 14.87
N LEU A 58 15.06 -7.67 14.83
CA LEU A 58 14.76 -6.24 14.87
C LEU A 58 14.83 -5.65 16.29
N GLY A 59 14.90 -6.49 17.33
CA GLY A 59 14.91 -6.05 18.73
C GLY A 59 13.57 -5.46 19.20
N ILE A 60 12.47 -5.87 18.57
CA ILE A 60 11.10 -5.41 18.89
C ILE A 60 10.26 -6.57 19.39
N GLU A 61 9.09 -6.29 19.98
CA GLU A 61 8.17 -7.35 20.36
C GLU A 61 7.49 -7.97 19.13
N GLN A 62 7.19 -9.27 19.19
CA GLN A 62 6.47 -9.99 18.12
C GLN A 62 5.21 -9.26 17.60
N PRO A 63 4.30 -8.73 18.45
CA PRO A 63 3.14 -7.98 17.96
C PRO A 63 3.52 -6.73 17.17
N ASP A 64 4.65 -6.08 17.48
CA ASP A 64 5.10 -4.89 16.77
C ASP A 64 5.63 -5.20 15.37
N VAL A 65 6.08 -6.43 15.11
CA VAL A 65 6.39 -6.90 13.73
C VAL A 65 5.13 -6.90 12.86
N SER A 66 3.98 -7.32 13.42
CA SER A 66 2.71 -7.28 12.68
C SER A 66 2.30 -5.83 12.39
N LYS A 67 2.49 -4.94 13.37
CA LYS A 67 2.19 -3.52 13.19
C LYS A 67 3.10 -2.88 12.17
N LEU A 68 4.40 -3.21 12.15
CA LEU A 68 5.34 -2.70 11.15
C LEU A 68 4.89 -3.01 9.72
N ASN A 69 4.38 -4.22 9.48
CA ASN A 69 3.83 -4.60 8.18
C ASN A 69 2.44 -3.98 7.90
N GLN A 70 1.68 -3.63 8.94
CA GLN A 70 0.34 -3.05 8.81
C GLN A 70 0.32 -1.52 8.77
N ASP A 71 1.35 -0.83 9.28
CA ASP A 71 1.43 0.62 9.43
C ASP A 71 1.36 1.37 8.08
N VAL A 72 1.64 0.66 6.98
CA VAL A 72 1.48 1.20 5.62
C VAL A 72 0.70 0.25 4.72
N THR A 73 -0.49 -0.18 5.17
CA THR A 73 -1.40 -0.96 4.34
C THR A 73 -2.38 -0.05 3.60
N ILE A 74 -2.20 0.08 2.28
CA ILE A 74 -3.21 0.70 1.41
C ILE A 74 -4.28 -0.35 1.12
N THR A 75 -5.41 -0.28 1.81
CA THR A 75 -6.54 -1.20 1.55
C THR A 75 -7.43 -0.63 0.45
N ILE A 76 -7.43 -1.25 -0.73
CA ILE A 76 -8.37 -0.92 -1.80
C ILE A 76 -9.65 -1.72 -1.59
N ARG A 77 -10.72 -1.07 -1.10
CA ARG A 77 -12.07 -1.69 -1.09
C ARG A 77 -12.86 -1.22 -2.32
N PRO A 78 -13.31 -2.14 -3.19
CA PRO A 78 -14.26 -1.77 -4.23
C PRO A 78 -15.58 -1.36 -3.56
N SER A 79 -16.11 -0.18 -3.95
CA SER A 79 -17.46 0.22 -3.56
C SER A 79 -18.46 -0.86 -4.01
N PRO A 80 -19.41 -1.29 -3.16
CA PRO A 80 -20.43 -2.27 -3.53
C PRO A 80 -21.38 -1.75 -4.62
N ASP A 81 -21.41 -0.43 -4.80
CA ASP A 81 -22.32 0.25 -5.70
C ASP A 81 -21.57 1.18 -6.66
N GLU A 82 -22.15 1.32 -7.84
CA GLU A 82 -21.78 2.18 -8.97
C GLU A 82 -20.83 1.61 -10.04
N ARG A 83 -21.51 1.18 -11.09
CA ARG A 83 -21.12 1.24 -12.49
C ARG A 83 -20.45 2.60 -12.79
N SER A 84 -19.28 2.53 -13.40
CA SER A 84 -18.58 3.56 -14.17
C SER A 84 -17.49 4.42 -13.53
N HIS A 85 -17.31 4.53 -12.21
CA HIS A 85 -16.09 5.17 -11.68
C HIS A 85 -15.65 4.54 -10.35
N GLY A 86 -14.57 3.76 -10.38
CA GLY A 86 -14.02 3.11 -9.20
C GLY A 86 -13.40 4.12 -8.24
N ARG A 87 -14.18 4.61 -7.27
CA ARG A 87 -13.64 5.41 -6.17
C ARG A 87 -12.83 4.50 -5.23
N ILE A 88 -11.53 4.76 -5.15
CA ILE A 88 -10.61 4.10 -4.22
C ILE A 88 -10.66 4.88 -2.90
N TYR A 89 -11.12 4.24 -1.84
CA TYR A 89 -11.01 4.79 -0.49
C TYR A 89 -9.72 4.28 0.14
N ILE A 90 -8.74 5.17 0.36
CA ILE A 90 -7.57 4.88 1.19
C ILE A 90 -7.95 5.17 2.65
N VAL A 91 -7.90 4.14 3.49
CA VAL A 91 -7.95 4.31 4.94
C VAL A 91 -6.51 4.24 5.42
N ALA A 92 -5.96 5.39 5.84
CA ALA A 92 -4.69 5.50 6.53
C ALA A 92 -4.88 5.33 8.03
#